data_AF-R4IRT1-F1
#
_entry.id   AF-R4IRT1-F1
#
_cell.length_a   1.000
_cell.length_b   1.000
_cell.length_c   1.000
_cell.angle_alpha   90.00
_cell.angle_beta   90.00
_cell.angle_gamma   90.00
#
_symmetry.space_group_name_H-M   'P 1'
#
loop_
_entity.id
_entity.type
_entity.pdbx_description
1 polymer ?
#
loop_
_entity_poly.entity_id
_entity_poly.type
_entity_poly.pdbx_seq_one_letter_code
_entity_poly.pdbx_strand_id
1 'polypeptide(L)' 'KDQHGYFMFSDFFCYIPSRNPKEVQYLIDWYFNMELTMQYNSSVGGWTGFTPAGLITAAKFNADKHDVVQRI' A
#
# COMPACT_ATOMS: atom_id res chain seq x y z
N LYS A 1 -15.63 17.13 19.99
CA LYS A 1 -14.32 16.66 19.49
C LYS A 1 -14.24 17.10 18.05
N ASP A 2 -13.38 18.08 17.79
CA ASP A 2 -13.35 18.84 16.53
C ASP A 2 -13.21 17.91 15.33
N GLN A 3 -14.21 17.95 14.44
CA GLN A 3 -14.43 17.04 13.32
C GLN A 3 -13.61 17.42 12.08
N HIS A 4 -12.37 17.92 12.25
CA HIS A 4 -11.53 18.45 11.15
C HIS A 4 -10.06 18.02 11.22
N GLY A 5 -9.76 16.85 11.80
CA GLY A 5 -8.43 16.24 11.69
C GLY A 5 -8.36 15.34 10.46
N TYR A 6 -7.42 15.60 9.56
CA TYR A 6 -7.00 14.60 8.58
C TYR A 6 -5.96 13.68 9.23
N PHE A 7 -6.16 12.37 9.14
CA PHE A 7 -5.24 11.38 9.66
C PHE A 7 -4.78 10.44 8.55
N MET A 8 -3.49 10.17 8.49
CA MET A 8 -2.90 9.24 7.54
C MET A 8 -1.98 8.30 8.29
N PHE A 9 -2.06 7.01 7.97
CA PHE A 9 -1.18 6.00 8.53
C PHE A 9 -0.94 4.89 7.52
N SER A 10 0.05 4.05 7.83
CA SER A 10 0.47 2.98 6.95
C SER A 10 0.84 1.76 7.77
N ASP A 11 0.32 0.61 7.37
CA ASP A 11 0.67 -0.67 7.97
C ASP A 11 1.60 -1.42 7.04
N PHE A 12 2.77 -1.80 7.56
CA PHE A 12 3.78 -2.58 6.84
C PHE A 12 3.79 -3.98 7.44
N PHE A 13 3.44 -5.00 6.66
CA PHE A 13 3.32 -6.35 7.20
C PHE A 13 3.58 -7.44 6.16
N CYS A 14 3.88 -8.64 6.65
CA CYS A 14 3.97 -9.84 5.83
C CYS A 14 2.66 -10.61 5.92
N TYR A 15 1.98 -10.78 4.80
CA TYR A 15 0.85 -11.69 4.68
C TYR A 15 1.37 -13.11 4.47
N ILE A 16 1.03 -14.02 5.39
CA ILE A 16 1.49 -15.41 5.41
C ILE A 16 0.26 -16.31 5.26
N PRO A 17 -0.19 -16.59 4.02
CA PRO A 17 -1.42 -17.36 3.79
C PRO A 17 -1.28 -18.83 4.13
N SER A 18 -0.06 -19.37 4.09
CA SER A 18 0.22 -20.78 4.36
C SER A 18 1.64 -20.98 4.89
N ARG A 19 2.02 -22.24 5.14
CA ARG A 19 3.41 -22.61 5.49
C ARG A 19 4.35 -22.61 4.28
N ASN A 20 3.84 -22.40 3.06
CA ASN A 20 4.67 -22.31 1.86
C ASN A 20 5.34 -20.92 1.80
N PRO A 21 6.67 -20.82 1.95
CA PRO A 21 7.36 -19.54 1.96
C PRO A 21 7.25 -18.79 0.63
N LYS A 22 6.92 -19.47 -0.48
CA LYS A 22 6.71 -18.82 -1.80
C LYS A 22 5.41 -18.04 -1.90
N GLU A 23 4.47 -18.25 -0.97
CA GLU A 23 3.18 -17.56 -0.96
C GLU A 23 3.17 -16.35 -0.01
N VAL A 24 4.26 -16.11 0.72
CA VAL A 24 4.38 -14.94 1.59
C VAL A 24 4.45 -13.67 0.75
N GLN A 25 3.68 -12.66 1.15
CA GLN A 25 3.62 -11.38 0.46
C GLN A 25 3.98 -10.27 1.43
N TYR A 26 4.82 -9.33 1.00
CA TYR A 26 5.02 -8.08 1.72
C TYR A 26 3.98 -7.07 1.24
N LEU A 27 3.17 -6.59 2.18
CA LEU A 27 2.09 -5.64 1.94
C LEU A 27 2.37 -4.32 2.66
N ILE A 28 1.98 -3.23 2.01
CA ILE A 28 1.94 -1.90 2.62
C ILE A 28 0.55 -1.33 2.38
N ASP A 29 -0.26 -1.22 3.42
CA ASP A 29 -1.57 -0.60 3.34
C ASP A 29 -1.46 0.88 3.68
N TRP A 30 -2.03 1.73 2.84
CA TRP A 30 -2.08 3.18 3.04
C TRP A 30 -3.50 3.62 3.33
N TYR A 31 -3.70 4.25 4.49
CA TYR A 31 -4.99 4.72 4.95
C TYR A 31 -5.03 6.24 5.05
N PHE A 32 -6.13 6.83 4.61
CA PHE A 32 -6.46 8.23 4.84
C PHE A 32 -7.82 8.30 5.50
N ASN A 33 -7.92 8.95 6.67
CA ASN A 33 -9.14 9.00 7.49
C ASN A 33 -9.78 7.62 7.73
N MET A 34 -8.94 6.60 7.99
CA MET A 34 -9.33 5.19 8.17
C MET A 34 -9.88 4.50 6.90
N GLU A 35 -9.86 5.16 5.75
CA GLU A 35 -10.21 4.55 4.45
C GLU A 35 -8.95 4.01 3.76
N LEU A 36 -8.96 2.73 3.40
CA LEU A 36 -7.89 2.12 2.62
C LEU A 36 -7.80 2.79 1.26
N THR A 37 -6.73 3.55 1.05
CA THR A 37 -6.52 4.41 -0.10
C THR A 37 -5.75 3.69 -1.20
N MET A 38 -4.67 2.99 -0.84
CA MET A 38 -3.86 2.20 -1.76
C MET A 38 -3.08 1.11 -1.01
N GLN A 39 -2.62 0.09 -1.73
CA GLN A 39 -1.80 -0.99 -1.18
C GLN A 39 -0.63 -1.31 -2.11
N TYR A 40 0.58 -1.49 -1.57
CA TYR A 40 1.67 -2.15 -2.26
C TYR A 40 1.58 -3.66 -2.05
N ASN A 41 1.77 -4.44 -3.11
CA ASN A 41 1.81 -5.90 -3.01
C ASN A 41 3.05 -6.45 -3.73
N SER A 42 3.93 -7.11 -2.98
CA SER A 42 5.19 -7.65 -3.53
C SER A 42 5.00 -8.76 -4.57
N SER A 43 3.87 -9.48 -4.57
CA SER A 43 3.57 -10.49 -5.61
C SER A 43 3.13 -9.85 -6.93
N VAL A 44 2.48 -8.68 -6.87
CA VAL A 44 2.16 -7.87 -8.05
C VAL A 44 3.38 -7.04 -8.48
N GLY A 45 4.23 -6.68 -7.52
CA GLY A 45 5.42 -5.85 -7.73
C GLY A 45 5.12 -4.36 -7.83
N GLY A 46 4.02 -3.90 -7.22
CA GLY A 46 3.61 -2.50 -7.32
C GLY A 46 2.40 -2.13 -6.46
N TRP A 47 1.99 -0.88 -6.60
CA TRP A 47 0.88 -0.26 -5.90
C TRP A 47 -0.44 -0.38 -6.64
N THR A 48 -1.51 -0.65 -5.90
CA THR A 48 -2.91 -0.61 -6.36
C THR A 48 -3.66 0.46 -5.59
N GLY A 49 -4.33 1.38 -6.28
CA GLY A 49 -5.18 2.40 -5.67
C GLY A 49 -6.65 1.95 -5.57
N PHE A 50 -7.32 2.30 -4.48
CA PHE A 50 -8.72 1.94 -4.22
C PHE A 50 -9.66 3.14 -4.14
N THR A 51 -9.13 4.34 -3.93
CA THR A 51 -9.88 5.60 -3.97
C THR A 51 -9.38 6.47 -5.13
N PRO A 52 -10.11 7.54 -5.56
CA PRO A 52 -9.63 8.42 -6.62
C PRO A 52 -8.24 9.02 -6.35
N ALA A 53 -7.98 9.44 -5.10
CA ALA A 53 -6.67 9.92 -4.70
C ALA A 53 -5.62 8.80 -4.66
N GLY A 54 -6.03 7.60 -4.24
CA GLY A 54 -5.19 6.40 -4.24
C GLY A 54 -4.76 5.97 -5.63
N LEU A 55 -5.65 6.03 -6.62
CA LEU A 55 -5.34 5.72 -8.03
C LEU A 55 -4.28 6.67 -8.59
N ILE A 56 -4.42 7.97 -8.35
CA ILE A 56 -3.46 8.98 -8.80
C ILE A 56 -2.09 8.76 -8.14
N THR A 57 -2.07 8.49 -6.84
CA THR A 57 -0.82 8.31 -6.09
C THR A 57 -0.14 6.99 -6.42
N ALA A 58 -0.89 5.89 -6.52
CA ALA A 58 -0.38 4.59 -6.94
C ALA A 58 0.25 4.66 -8.34
N ALA A 59 -0.39 5.34 -9.30
CA ALA A 59 0.19 5.55 -10.62
C ALA A 59 1.52 6.31 -10.58
N LYS A 60 1.63 7.34 -9.72
CA LYS A 60 2.88 8.08 -9.52
C LYS A 60 3.97 7.20 -8.92
N PHE A 61 3.66 6.42 -7.88
CA PHE A 61 4.66 5.57 -7.22
C PHE A 61 5.09 4.41 -8.11
N ASN A 62 4.19 3.82 -8.88
CA ASN A 62 4.55 2.79 -9.87
C ASN A 62 5.44 3.34 -11.00
N ALA A 63 5.35 4.64 -11.31
CA ALA A 63 6.23 5.28 -12.28
C ALA A 63 7.61 5.63 -11.68
N ASP A 64 7.74 5.71 -10.36
CA ASP A 64 9.01 5.94 -9.68
C ASP A 64 9.76 4.63 -9.42
N LYS A 65 10.83 4.42 -10.20
CA LYS A 65 11.68 3.24 -10.08
C LYS A 65 12.37 3.14 -8.71
N HIS A 66 12.62 4.26 -8.03
CA HIS A 66 13.26 4.22 -6.71
C HIS A 66 12.31 3.68 -5.66
N ASP A 67 11.03 4.07 -5.73
CA ASP A 67 10.01 3.59 -4.80
C ASP A 67 9.80 2.08 -4.94
N VAL A 68 9.57 1.61 -6.16
CA VAL A 68 9.27 0.19 -6.40
C VAL A 68 10.50 -0.69 -6.10
N VAL A 69 11.70 -0.29 -6.52
CA VAL A 69 12.92 -1.10 -6.31
C VAL A 69 13.34 -1.15 -4.84
N GLN A 70 13.09 -0.09 -4.05
CA GLN A 70 13.37 -0.11 -2.61
C GLN A 70 12.48 -1.10 -1.82
N ARG A 71 11.43 -1.64 -2.44
CA ARG A 71 10.41 -2.49 -1.82
C ARG A 71 10.48 -3.96 -2.25
N ILE A 72 11.55 -4.34 -2.97
CA ILE A 72 11.91 -5.72 -3.35
C ILE A 72 12.94 -6.26 -2.35
#